data_AF-A0A353CRI5-F1
#
_entry.id   AF-A0A353CRI5-F1
#
_cell.length_a   1.000
_cell.length_b   1.000
_cell.length_c   1.000
_cell.angle_alpha   90.00
_cell.angle_beta   90.00
_cell.angle_gamma   90.00
#
_symmetry.space_group_name_H-M   'P 1'
#
loop_
_entity.id
_entity.type
_entity.pdbx_description
1 polymer ?
#
loop_
_entity_poly.entity_id
_entity_poly.type
_entity_poly.pdbx_seq_one_letter_code
_entity_poly.pdbx_strand_id
1 'polypeptide(L)'
;MKRLIDAALVAAVALLAFPSAAISGNKIIYGDDNRLDYFEAPAARKALADSVVSLWKADDVEASGSKFKLKAKKFTDMIEEQAGAPLCATEPFREQPVGAFCSGSLVGEDLVMTAGHCINKDTCATTKFVFGFAVKARGGKAPAEVPAADVYTCSKVETQRLQASDTTGNPYLDELLGKISDQDFAIIRLDRKVTGRKALPVNPESTLKNGDALFVIGHPVGLPLKVADDASVRDIGDGKTYFLANLDTYGGNSGSAVFNAKTNKIEGILVRGDQDFRAGGTEEKPCVESNRVAADGGGGEGVTKINQDILAVLTIKSGHTAAPAAAVIEEAPARDTAPILDRFGLEFE
;
A
#
# COMPACT_ATOMS: atom_id res chain seq x y z
N MET A 1 -72.27 -0.54 21.71
CA MET A 1 -72.24 -1.96 21.28
C MET A 1 -70.88 -2.20 20.62
N LYS A 2 -70.11 -3.16 21.15
CA LYS A 2 -68.99 -3.92 20.53
C LYS A 2 -67.94 -3.11 19.73
N ARG A 3 -66.77 -2.83 20.33
CA ARG A 3 -65.53 -3.63 20.21
C ARG A 3 -65.10 -3.83 18.76
N LEU A 4 -63.98 -3.20 18.37
CA LEU A 4 -62.90 -3.81 17.58
C LEU A 4 -61.62 -3.04 17.95
N ILE A 5 -60.72 -3.74 18.65
CA ILE A 5 -59.37 -3.30 18.97
C ILE A 5 -58.52 -3.88 17.83
N ASP A 6 -58.11 -3.05 16.88
CA ASP A 6 -57.07 -3.43 15.93
C ASP A 6 -55.72 -3.14 16.58
N ALA A 7 -55.09 -4.21 17.06
CA ALA A 7 -53.73 -4.20 17.54
C ALA A 7 -52.78 -4.02 16.34
N ALA A 8 -52.40 -2.78 16.05
CA ALA A 8 -51.28 -2.50 15.16
C ALA A 8 -49.98 -2.88 15.88
N LEU A 9 -49.50 -4.09 15.60
CA LEU A 9 -48.17 -4.54 15.96
C LEU A 9 -47.16 -3.78 15.06
N VAL A 10 -46.70 -2.62 15.52
CA VAL A 10 -45.54 -1.96 14.90
C VAL A 10 -44.31 -2.78 15.28
N ALA A 11 -43.94 -3.73 14.43
CA ALA A 11 -42.63 -4.36 14.50
C ALA A 11 -41.59 -3.26 14.20
N ALA A 12 -40.99 -2.73 15.25
CA ALA A 12 -39.78 -1.93 15.14
C ALA A 12 -38.68 -2.83 14.59
N VAL A 13 -38.46 -2.76 13.27
CA VAL A 13 -37.25 -3.29 12.64
C VAL A 13 -36.11 -2.45 13.18
N ALA A 14 -35.49 -2.91 14.26
CA ALA A 14 -34.18 -2.44 14.64
C ALA A 14 -33.24 -2.86 13.51
N LEU A 15 -32.95 -1.92 12.59
CA LEU A 15 -31.79 -2.01 11.73
C LEU A 15 -30.59 -2.08 12.67
N LEU A 16 -30.09 -3.30 12.91
CA LEU A 16 -28.75 -3.52 13.40
C LEU A 16 -27.82 -2.98 12.31
N ALA A 17 -27.48 -1.70 12.41
CA ALA A 17 -26.36 -1.13 11.71
C ALA A 17 -25.11 -1.88 12.20
N PHE A 18 -24.66 -2.85 11.42
CA PHE A 18 -23.35 -3.44 11.62
C PHE A 18 -22.33 -2.31 11.55
N PRO A 19 -21.38 -2.21 12.51
CA PRO A 19 -20.28 -1.29 12.37
C PRO A 19 -19.49 -1.71 11.13
N SER A 20 -19.44 -0.83 10.12
CA SER A 20 -18.50 -0.95 9.02
C SER A 20 -17.12 -1.07 9.63
N ALA A 21 -16.52 -2.26 9.56
CA ALA A 21 -15.10 -2.40 9.75
C ALA A 21 -14.43 -1.40 8.81
N ALA A 22 -13.46 -0.63 9.30
CA ALA A 22 -12.66 0.25 8.46
C ALA A 22 -11.96 -0.62 7.39
N ILE A 23 -12.49 -0.61 6.17
CA ILE A 23 -11.94 -1.31 5.02
C ILE A 23 -10.77 -0.47 4.52
N SER A 24 -9.55 -0.95 4.77
CA SER A 24 -8.36 -0.49 4.06
C SER A 24 -8.56 -0.72 2.55
N GLY A 25 -8.31 0.33 1.76
CA GLY A 25 -8.67 0.42 0.35
C GLY A 25 -8.05 -0.68 -0.52
N ASN A 26 -8.92 -1.25 -1.37
CA ASN A 26 -8.71 -2.24 -2.43
C ASN A 26 -7.61 -1.81 -3.43
N LYS A 27 -7.06 -2.61 -4.36
CA LYS A 27 -6.13 -2.17 -5.46
C LYS A 27 -6.49 -2.78 -6.84
N ILE A 28 -5.80 -2.50 -7.96
CA ILE A 28 -6.21 -2.98 -9.32
C ILE A 28 -5.03 -3.28 -10.28
N ILE A 29 -5.31 -3.84 -11.46
CA ILE A 29 -4.36 -3.97 -12.59
C ILE A 29 -4.55 -2.83 -13.61
N TYR A 30 -3.45 -2.16 -13.97
CA TYR A 30 -3.43 -1.02 -14.87
C TYR A 30 -2.74 -1.38 -16.20
N GLY A 31 -3.54 -1.55 -17.26
CA GLY A 31 -3.04 -2.02 -18.55
C GLY A 31 -2.77 -3.53 -18.54
N ASP A 32 -1.58 -3.92 -18.96
CA ASP A 32 -1.14 -5.31 -18.97
C ASP A 32 -0.66 -5.72 -17.58
N ASP A 33 -1.00 -6.94 -17.16
CA ASP A 33 -0.55 -7.48 -15.87
C ASP A 33 0.94 -7.83 -15.93
N ASN A 34 1.76 -7.02 -15.30
CA ASN A 34 3.20 -7.11 -15.37
C ASN A 34 3.84 -7.73 -14.13
N ARG A 35 3.03 -8.34 -13.25
CA ARG A 35 3.53 -8.98 -12.04
C ARG A 35 4.35 -10.20 -12.38
N LEU A 36 5.50 -10.30 -11.75
CA LEU A 36 6.47 -11.37 -11.92
C LEU A 36 6.64 -12.13 -10.60
N ASP A 37 6.78 -13.45 -10.66
CA ASP A 37 7.36 -14.19 -9.56
C ASP A 37 8.83 -13.77 -9.33
N TYR A 38 9.34 -13.92 -8.11
CA TYR A 38 10.72 -13.60 -7.76
C TYR A 38 11.74 -14.14 -8.78
N PHE A 39 11.57 -15.39 -9.26
CA PHE A 39 12.53 -16.00 -10.17
C PHE A 39 12.57 -15.35 -11.56
N GLU A 40 11.47 -14.71 -11.97
CA GLU A 40 11.32 -14.04 -13.28
C GLU A 40 11.86 -12.61 -13.24
N ALA A 41 11.91 -12.01 -12.05
CA ALA A 41 12.36 -10.64 -11.87
C ALA A 41 13.85 -10.44 -12.25
N PRO A 42 14.20 -9.26 -12.79
CA PRO A 42 15.59 -8.88 -13.05
C PRO A 42 16.48 -9.02 -11.80
N ALA A 43 17.77 -9.32 -11.98
CA ALA A 43 18.70 -9.53 -10.86
C ALA A 43 18.75 -8.35 -9.88
N ALA A 44 18.68 -7.11 -10.40
CA ALA A 44 18.63 -5.90 -9.57
C ALA A 44 17.37 -5.85 -8.68
N ARG A 45 16.22 -6.27 -9.20
CA ARG A 45 14.95 -6.32 -8.44
C ARG A 45 14.94 -7.45 -7.43
N LYS A 46 15.51 -8.61 -7.76
CA LYS A 46 15.67 -9.74 -6.82
C LYS A 46 16.49 -9.37 -5.59
N ALA A 47 17.58 -8.62 -5.77
CA ALA A 47 18.41 -8.17 -4.66
C ALA A 47 17.66 -7.23 -3.69
N LEU A 48 16.69 -6.45 -4.19
CA LEU A 48 15.80 -5.63 -3.35
C LEU A 48 14.70 -6.48 -2.70
N ALA A 49 14.12 -7.41 -3.47
CA ALA A 49 13.10 -8.34 -3.02
C ALA A 49 13.54 -9.21 -1.84
N ASP A 50 14.84 -9.52 -1.74
CA ASP A 50 15.40 -10.22 -0.58
C ASP A 50 15.23 -9.45 0.74
N SER A 51 14.87 -8.17 0.72
CA SER A 51 14.63 -7.39 1.94
C SER A 51 13.17 -6.94 2.10
N VAL A 52 12.28 -7.49 1.26
CA VAL A 52 10.83 -7.35 1.42
C VAL A 52 10.30 -8.51 2.27
N VAL A 53 9.37 -8.20 3.16
CA VAL A 53 8.88 -9.11 4.18
C VAL A 53 7.36 -9.25 4.10
N SER A 54 6.87 -10.45 4.38
CA SER A 54 5.45 -10.73 4.49
C SER A 54 5.01 -10.67 5.95
N LEU A 55 3.84 -10.09 6.22
CA LEU A 55 3.24 -10.03 7.56
C LEU A 55 2.17 -11.11 7.71
N TRP A 56 2.26 -11.88 8.79
CA TRP A 56 1.41 -13.03 9.05
C TRP A 56 0.81 -12.95 10.45
N LYS A 57 -0.40 -13.49 10.62
CA LYS A 57 -0.94 -13.73 11.97
C LYS A 57 -0.11 -14.83 12.63
N ALA A 58 0.13 -14.71 13.94
CA ALA A 58 0.94 -15.68 14.67
C ALA A 58 0.38 -17.11 14.56
N ASP A 59 -0.94 -17.26 14.54
CA ASP A 59 -1.61 -18.56 14.43
C ASP A 59 -1.41 -19.26 13.06
N ASP A 60 -0.97 -18.51 12.05
CA ASP A 60 -0.66 -19.00 10.71
C ASP A 60 0.83 -19.37 10.53
N VAL A 61 1.65 -19.21 11.58
CA VAL A 61 3.09 -19.47 11.55
C VAL A 61 3.45 -20.42 12.70
N GLU A 62 3.43 -21.72 12.42
CA GLU A 62 3.60 -22.78 13.41
C GLU A 62 5.05 -23.24 13.50
N ALA A 63 5.61 -23.35 14.70
CA ALA A 63 6.95 -23.89 14.89
C ALA A 63 7.02 -25.35 14.43
N SER A 64 8.04 -25.68 13.64
CA SER A 64 8.33 -27.02 13.08
C SER A 64 9.83 -27.29 13.16
N GLY A 65 10.31 -27.71 14.34
CA GLY A 65 11.75 -27.94 14.59
C GLY A 65 12.57 -26.66 14.40
N SER A 66 13.53 -26.69 13.46
CA SER A 66 14.37 -25.52 13.11
C SER A 66 13.74 -24.59 12.06
N LYS A 67 12.45 -24.80 11.75
CA LYS A 67 11.68 -24.06 10.75
C LYS A 67 10.34 -23.63 11.33
N PHE A 68 9.61 -22.84 10.56
CA PHE A 68 8.18 -22.61 10.75
C PHE A 68 7.40 -23.07 9.54
N LYS A 69 6.27 -23.73 9.77
CA LYS A 69 5.26 -24.04 8.76
C LYS A 69 4.33 -22.85 8.60
N LEU A 70 4.03 -22.51 7.35
CA LEU A 70 3.10 -21.44 7.00
C LEU A 70 1.73 -22.04 6.65
N LYS A 71 0.67 -21.60 7.33
CA LYS A 71 -0.70 -21.94 6.97
C LYS A 71 -1.15 -21.07 5.82
N ALA A 72 -1.30 -21.67 4.65
CA ALA A 72 -1.76 -20.99 3.47
C ALA A 72 -2.78 -21.86 2.74
N LYS A 73 -3.65 -21.23 1.95
CA LYS A 73 -4.62 -21.89 1.06
C LYS A 73 -4.33 -21.47 -0.39
N LYS A 74 -4.84 -22.19 -1.39
CA LYS A 74 -4.66 -21.71 -2.77
C LYS A 74 -5.41 -20.40 -2.96
N PHE A 75 -4.86 -19.52 -3.79
CA PHE A 75 -5.48 -18.23 -4.08
C PHE A 75 -6.91 -18.38 -4.58
N THR A 76 -7.17 -19.32 -5.50
CA THR A 76 -8.54 -19.59 -5.95
C THR A 76 -9.48 -20.07 -4.85
N ASP A 77 -9.00 -20.88 -3.91
CA ASP A 77 -9.85 -21.42 -2.83
C ASP A 77 -10.23 -20.29 -1.87
N MET A 78 -9.28 -19.37 -1.59
CA MET A 78 -9.58 -18.15 -0.82
C MET A 78 -10.67 -17.31 -1.47
N ILE A 79 -10.58 -17.10 -2.78
CA ILE A 79 -11.56 -16.31 -3.52
C ILE A 79 -12.92 -17.02 -3.57
N GLU A 80 -12.94 -18.34 -3.75
CA GLU A 80 -14.18 -19.12 -3.70
C GLU A 80 -14.87 -19.02 -2.35
N GLU A 81 -14.12 -19.11 -1.25
CA GLU A 81 -14.67 -18.91 0.11
C GLU A 81 -15.25 -17.51 0.32
N GLN A 82 -14.61 -16.46 -0.24
CA GLN A 82 -14.99 -15.06 -0.01
C GLN A 82 -16.09 -14.56 -0.95
N ALA A 83 -16.07 -15.00 -2.21
CA ALA A 83 -16.92 -14.48 -3.28
C ALA A 83 -17.95 -15.51 -3.79
N GLY A 84 -17.88 -16.77 -3.33
CA GLY A 84 -18.80 -17.84 -3.75
C GLY A 84 -18.54 -18.40 -5.15
N ALA A 85 -17.45 -17.98 -5.81
CA ALA A 85 -17.00 -18.48 -7.10
C ALA A 85 -15.47 -18.48 -7.15
N PRO A 86 -14.85 -19.44 -7.83
CA PRO A 86 -13.40 -19.54 -7.89
C PRO A 86 -12.81 -18.49 -8.84
N LEU A 87 -11.50 -18.28 -8.80
CA LEU A 87 -10.82 -17.42 -9.78
C LEU A 87 -11.01 -17.98 -11.21
N CYS A 88 -11.09 -17.11 -12.21
CA CYS A 88 -11.13 -17.53 -13.60
C CYS A 88 -9.86 -18.32 -13.95
N ALA A 89 -9.97 -19.32 -14.84
CA ALA A 89 -8.86 -20.22 -15.17
C ALA A 89 -7.66 -19.51 -15.82
N THR A 90 -7.89 -18.31 -16.37
CA THR A 90 -6.89 -17.43 -17.00
C THR A 90 -6.13 -16.59 -15.99
N GLU A 91 -6.56 -16.51 -14.73
CA GLU A 91 -5.95 -15.63 -13.75
C GLU A 91 -4.56 -16.14 -13.36
N PRO A 92 -3.53 -15.26 -13.36
CA PRO A 92 -2.19 -15.64 -12.97
C PRO A 92 -2.16 -15.97 -11.48
N PHE A 93 -1.19 -16.80 -11.08
CA PHE A 93 -0.94 -17.19 -9.69
C PHE A 93 -2.11 -17.89 -8.97
N ARG A 94 -3.20 -18.20 -9.68
CA ARG A 94 -4.42 -18.85 -9.17
C ARG A 94 -4.18 -20.03 -8.23
N GLU A 95 -3.17 -20.85 -8.55
CA GLU A 95 -2.84 -22.08 -7.82
C GLU A 95 -1.77 -21.88 -6.74
N GLN A 96 -1.22 -20.66 -6.59
CA GLN A 96 -0.22 -20.36 -5.58
C GLN A 96 -0.86 -20.20 -4.19
N PRO A 97 -0.10 -20.48 -3.12
CA PRO A 97 -0.61 -20.33 -1.76
C PRO A 97 -0.68 -18.85 -1.34
N VAL A 98 -1.75 -18.47 -0.66
CA VAL A 98 -1.95 -17.18 -0.01
C VAL A 98 -2.08 -17.36 1.51
N GLY A 99 -1.48 -16.45 2.28
CA GLY A 99 -1.59 -16.49 3.74
C GLY A 99 -1.05 -15.27 4.49
N ALA A 100 -0.17 -14.47 3.88
CA ALA A 100 0.18 -13.18 4.44
C ALA A 100 -1.01 -12.20 4.36
N PHE A 101 -1.11 -11.25 5.28
CA PHE A 101 -2.17 -10.24 5.25
C PHE A 101 -1.67 -8.85 4.82
N CYS A 102 -0.37 -8.62 4.89
CA CYS A 102 0.29 -7.37 4.50
C CYS A 102 1.73 -7.63 4.07
N SER A 103 2.37 -6.55 3.59
CA SER A 103 3.77 -6.50 3.17
C SER A 103 4.55 -5.51 4.04
N GLY A 104 5.87 -5.58 3.99
CA GLY A 104 6.77 -4.63 4.62
C GLY A 104 8.15 -4.65 3.99
N SER A 105 9.03 -3.76 4.43
CA SER A 105 10.39 -3.63 3.90
C SER A 105 11.40 -3.36 5.00
N LEU A 106 12.50 -4.13 5.02
CA LEU A 106 13.62 -3.91 5.94
C LEU A 106 14.33 -2.61 5.56
N VAL A 107 14.31 -1.60 6.43
CA VAL A 107 14.88 -0.25 6.22
C VAL A 107 15.96 0.11 7.25
N GLY A 108 16.31 -0.82 8.12
CA GLY A 108 17.43 -0.74 9.07
C GLY A 108 17.93 -2.15 9.41
N GLU A 109 18.78 -2.30 10.42
CA GLU A 109 19.27 -3.62 10.84
C GLU A 109 18.17 -4.50 11.43
N ASP A 110 17.17 -3.89 12.07
CA ASP A 110 16.04 -4.54 12.74
C ASP A 110 14.74 -3.72 12.57
N LEU A 111 14.70 -2.81 11.59
CA LEU A 111 13.56 -1.92 11.35
C LEU A 111 12.82 -2.31 10.07
N VAL A 112 11.52 -2.57 10.19
CA VAL A 112 10.61 -2.82 9.07
C VAL A 112 9.66 -1.64 8.90
N MET A 113 9.57 -1.13 7.68
CA MET A 113 8.58 -0.16 7.24
C MET A 113 7.38 -0.87 6.62
N THR A 114 6.17 -0.47 6.99
CA THR A 114 4.90 -1.02 6.48
C THR A 114 3.78 0.03 6.55
N ALA A 115 2.56 -0.30 6.15
CA ALA A 115 1.40 0.57 6.31
C ALA A 115 0.91 0.57 7.77
N GLY A 116 0.39 1.70 8.23
CA GLY A 116 -0.13 1.89 9.57
C GLY A 116 -1.38 1.05 9.87
N HIS A 117 -2.19 0.73 8.86
CA HIS A 117 -3.35 -0.17 9.04
C HIS A 117 -2.97 -1.65 9.13
N CYS A 118 -1.75 -2.03 8.73
CA CYS A 118 -1.31 -3.42 8.82
C CYS A 118 -0.99 -3.83 10.26
N ILE A 119 -0.56 -2.88 11.09
CA ILE A 119 -0.08 -3.18 12.43
C ILE A 119 -0.25 -2.00 13.37
N ASN A 120 -0.67 -2.29 14.59
CA ASN A 120 -0.76 -1.33 15.68
C ASN A 120 -0.13 -1.93 16.94
N LYS A 121 -0.17 -1.18 18.05
CA LYS A 121 0.38 -1.64 19.34
C LYS A 121 -0.26 -2.94 19.83
N ASP A 122 -1.55 -3.14 19.57
CA ASP A 122 -2.31 -4.30 20.04
C ASP A 122 -2.04 -5.55 19.20
N THR A 123 -1.83 -5.40 17.88
CA THR A 123 -1.51 -6.51 16.97
C THR A 123 -0.02 -6.81 16.85
N CYS A 124 0.85 -5.98 17.43
CA CYS A 124 2.30 -6.17 17.43
C CYS A 124 2.70 -7.56 17.95
N ALA A 125 2.22 -7.96 19.13
CA ALA A 125 2.57 -9.24 19.75
C ALA A 125 2.10 -10.47 18.94
N THR A 126 1.05 -10.32 18.14
CA THR A 126 0.43 -11.39 17.35
C THR A 126 0.77 -11.33 15.85
N THR A 127 1.71 -10.47 15.46
CA THR A 127 2.22 -10.37 14.08
C THR A 127 3.59 -11.03 13.94
N LYS A 128 3.75 -11.84 12.91
CA LYS A 128 5.04 -12.41 12.47
C LYS A 128 5.50 -11.76 11.19
N PHE A 129 6.80 -11.54 11.11
CA PHE A 129 7.48 -10.99 9.94
C PHE A 129 8.28 -12.12 9.30
N VAL A 130 7.88 -12.54 8.11
CA VAL A 130 8.43 -13.73 7.43
C VAL A 130 9.11 -13.31 6.15
N PHE A 131 10.44 -13.48 6.11
CA PHE A 131 11.21 -13.28 4.89
C PHE A 131 11.27 -14.56 4.05
N GLY A 132 11.52 -14.41 2.74
CA GLY A 132 11.81 -15.54 1.86
C GLY A 132 10.58 -16.32 1.36
N PHE A 133 9.37 -15.88 1.66
CA PHE A 133 8.13 -16.42 1.09
C PHE A 133 7.98 -15.99 -0.39
N ALA A 134 8.64 -16.73 -1.29
CA ALA A 134 8.71 -16.42 -2.72
C ALA A 134 8.89 -17.69 -3.58
N VAL A 135 8.41 -17.67 -4.82
CA VAL A 135 8.70 -18.72 -5.81
C VAL A 135 10.07 -18.44 -6.44
N LYS A 136 11.06 -19.27 -6.13
CA LYS A 136 12.48 -19.02 -6.47
C LYS A 136 12.99 -19.68 -7.76
N ALA A 137 12.18 -20.51 -8.41
CA ALA A 137 12.54 -21.16 -9.66
C ALA A 137 11.31 -21.40 -10.55
N ARG A 138 11.55 -21.47 -11.87
CA ARG A 138 10.52 -21.81 -12.86
C ARG A 138 9.94 -23.19 -12.58
N GLY A 139 8.62 -23.28 -12.48
CA GLY A 139 7.92 -24.52 -12.09
C GLY A 139 8.11 -24.90 -10.61
N GLY A 140 8.80 -24.08 -9.82
CA GLY A 140 8.94 -24.24 -8.38
C GLY A 140 7.66 -23.89 -7.64
N LYS A 141 7.61 -24.25 -6.36
CA LYS A 141 6.52 -23.90 -5.45
C LYS A 141 7.00 -22.85 -4.46
N ALA A 142 6.06 -22.07 -3.94
CA ALA A 142 6.33 -21.24 -2.77
C ALA A 142 6.63 -22.14 -1.56
N PRO A 143 7.47 -21.68 -0.61
CA PRO A 143 7.83 -22.50 0.54
C PRO A 143 6.61 -22.68 1.45
N ALA A 144 6.30 -23.94 1.78
CA ALA A 144 5.36 -24.28 2.85
C ALA A 144 6.02 -24.19 4.25
N GLU A 145 7.35 -24.20 4.29
CA GLU A 145 8.15 -23.99 5.49
C GLU A 145 9.28 -23.01 5.23
N VAL A 146 9.58 -22.18 6.21
CA VAL A 146 10.69 -21.21 6.19
C VAL A 146 11.65 -21.47 7.35
N PRO A 147 12.96 -21.19 7.22
CA PRO A 147 13.90 -21.29 8.33
C PRO A 147 13.47 -20.41 9.51
N ALA A 148 13.68 -20.88 10.75
CA ALA A 148 13.41 -20.06 11.94
C ALA A 148 14.19 -18.73 11.94
N ALA A 149 15.37 -18.71 11.30
CA ALA A 149 16.16 -17.51 11.10
C ALA A 149 15.41 -16.41 10.32
N ASP A 150 14.51 -16.79 9.40
CA ASP A 150 13.74 -15.88 8.54
C ASP A 150 12.39 -15.44 9.15
N VAL A 151 12.06 -15.89 10.38
CA VAL A 151 10.82 -15.53 11.09
C VAL A 151 11.12 -14.67 12.30
N TYR A 152 10.54 -13.47 12.31
CA TYR A 152 10.75 -12.46 13.33
C TYR A 152 9.42 -12.07 14.01
N THR A 153 9.51 -11.49 15.19
CA THR A 153 8.37 -10.94 15.94
C THR A 153 8.51 -9.44 16.11
N CYS A 154 7.38 -8.75 16.29
CA CYS A 154 7.38 -7.35 16.67
C CYS A 154 7.93 -7.20 18.10
N SER A 155 9.02 -6.45 18.25
CA SER A 155 9.50 -6.00 19.57
C SER A 155 8.83 -4.70 19.99
N LYS A 156 8.73 -3.75 19.05
CA LYS A 156 8.16 -2.43 19.33
C LYS A 156 7.63 -1.78 18.05
N VAL A 157 6.48 -1.11 18.16
CA VAL A 157 6.03 -0.14 17.15
C VAL A 157 6.75 1.19 17.45
N GLU A 158 7.76 1.54 16.66
CA GLU A 158 8.55 2.78 16.87
C GLU A 158 7.74 4.02 16.54
N THR A 159 6.99 3.96 15.44
CA THR A 159 5.99 4.95 15.09
C THR A 159 4.90 4.27 14.28
N GLN A 160 3.68 4.79 14.42
CA GLN A 160 2.54 4.44 13.60
C GLN A 160 1.75 5.72 13.36
N ARG A 161 1.37 5.95 12.11
CA ARG A 161 0.33 6.87 11.70
C ARG A 161 -0.66 6.06 10.91
N LEU A 162 -1.90 6.13 11.35
CA LEU A 162 -3.05 5.59 10.66
C LEU A 162 -4.11 6.66 10.87
N GLN A 163 -4.88 6.98 9.83
CA GLN A 163 -6.02 7.87 9.99
C GLN A 163 -6.87 7.41 11.18
N ALA A 164 -7.17 8.32 12.09
CA ALA A 164 -8.06 8.02 13.19
C ALA A 164 -9.49 7.82 12.65
N SER A 165 -10.16 6.81 13.18
CA SER A 165 -11.58 6.51 13.00
C SER A 165 -12.52 7.56 13.60
N ASP A 166 -12.03 8.77 13.91
CA ASP A 166 -12.78 9.89 14.50
C ASP A 166 -13.22 10.91 13.45
N THR A 167 -13.32 10.46 12.20
CA THR A 167 -13.99 11.17 11.11
C THR A 167 -15.38 11.57 11.57
N THR A 168 -15.75 12.82 11.35
CA THR A 168 -17.10 13.34 11.57
C THR A 168 -18.11 12.75 10.57
N GLY A 169 -17.64 11.94 9.61
CA GLY A 169 -18.42 11.46 8.47
C GLY A 169 -18.62 12.54 7.40
N ASN A 170 -18.03 13.72 7.61
CA ASN A 170 -18.05 14.84 6.69
C ASN A 170 -16.61 15.17 6.29
N PRO A 171 -16.19 14.86 5.05
CA PRO A 171 -14.81 15.03 4.61
C PRO A 171 -14.35 16.50 4.66
N TYR A 172 -15.27 17.46 4.44
CA TYR A 172 -14.95 18.88 4.52
C TYR A 172 -14.65 19.33 5.95
N LEU A 173 -15.40 18.84 6.93
CA LEU A 173 -15.14 19.14 8.34
C LEU A 173 -13.90 18.41 8.85
N ASP A 174 -13.67 17.18 8.41
CA ASP A 174 -12.49 16.42 8.83
C ASP A 174 -11.19 17.02 8.29
N GLU A 175 -11.21 17.57 7.07
CA GLU A 175 -10.09 18.31 6.50
C GLU A 175 -9.87 19.64 7.25
N LEU A 176 -10.94 20.42 7.48
CA LEU A 176 -10.87 21.69 8.21
C LEU A 176 -10.38 21.55 9.66
N LEU A 177 -10.70 20.43 10.31
CA LEU A 177 -10.30 20.12 11.68
C LEU A 177 -8.92 19.43 11.77
N GLY A 178 -8.23 19.22 10.64
CA GLY A 178 -6.94 18.51 10.61
C GLY A 178 -7.04 17.04 11.04
N LYS A 179 -8.23 16.45 10.93
CA LYS A 179 -8.52 15.05 11.30
C LYS A 179 -8.28 14.07 10.14
N ILE A 180 -8.20 14.58 8.91
CA ILE A 180 -7.68 13.80 7.78
C ILE A 180 -6.16 13.95 7.80
N SER A 181 -5.48 12.90 8.24
CA SER A 181 -4.08 12.68 7.90
C SER A 181 -4.06 11.59 6.85
N ASP A 182 -3.64 11.91 5.62
CA ASP A 182 -3.39 10.90 4.58
C ASP A 182 -2.13 10.04 4.86
N GLN A 183 -1.68 10.02 6.11
CA GLN A 183 -0.52 9.29 6.58
C GLN A 183 -0.93 7.92 7.09
N ASP A 184 -0.52 6.90 6.34
CA ASP A 184 -0.73 5.50 6.69
C ASP A 184 0.61 4.76 6.64
N PHE A 185 1.35 4.78 7.74
CA PHE A 185 2.65 4.14 7.83
C PHE A 185 2.95 3.65 9.24
N ALA A 186 3.82 2.66 9.34
CA ALA A 186 4.42 2.25 10.59
C ALA A 186 5.89 1.87 10.40
N ILE A 187 6.71 2.15 11.41
CA ILE A 187 8.07 1.61 11.54
C ILE A 187 8.09 0.69 12.75
N ILE A 188 8.49 -0.56 12.51
CA ILE A 188 8.46 -1.64 13.48
C ILE A 188 9.87 -2.09 13.77
N ARG A 189 10.24 -2.17 15.04
CA ARG A 189 11.44 -2.86 15.49
C ARG A 189 11.16 -4.34 15.66
N LEU A 190 11.97 -5.17 15.03
CA LEU A 190 11.95 -6.63 15.16
C LEU A 190 12.64 -7.06 16.47
N ASP A 191 12.39 -8.29 16.90
CA ASP A 191 12.98 -8.89 18.11
C ASP A 191 14.51 -9.05 18.07
N ARG A 192 15.09 -9.01 16.86
CA ARG A 192 16.53 -9.12 16.64
C ARG A 192 16.91 -8.56 15.27
N LYS A 193 18.22 -8.32 15.09
CA LYS A 193 18.78 -7.91 13.80
C LYS A 193 18.54 -8.96 12.72
N VAL A 194 18.24 -8.50 11.52
CA VAL A 194 18.12 -9.31 10.33
C VAL A 194 19.50 -9.59 9.77
N THR A 195 19.81 -10.86 9.51
CA THR A 195 21.10 -11.29 8.96
C THR A 195 20.93 -11.78 7.53
N GLY A 196 21.99 -11.67 6.72
CA GLY A 196 21.97 -12.12 5.32
C GLY A 196 21.12 -11.28 4.36
N ARG A 197 20.58 -10.14 4.81
CA ARG A 197 19.76 -9.20 4.02
C ARG A 197 20.27 -7.78 4.22
N LYS A 198 20.12 -6.92 3.21
CA LYS A 198 20.55 -5.52 3.27
C LYS A 198 19.36 -4.61 3.49
N ALA A 199 19.45 -3.68 4.44
CA ALA A 199 18.44 -2.64 4.58
C ALA A 199 18.24 -1.89 3.24
N LEU A 200 16.98 -1.68 2.86
CA LEU A 200 16.59 -1.03 1.64
C LEU A 200 16.75 0.50 1.79
N PRO A 201 17.38 1.17 0.82
CA PRO A 201 17.57 2.60 0.89
C PRO A 201 16.25 3.33 0.65
N VAL A 202 15.90 4.25 1.54
CA VAL A 202 14.81 5.20 1.33
C VAL A 202 15.32 6.47 0.63
N ASN A 203 14.49 7.15 -0.14
CA ASN A 203 14.81 8.46 -0.71
C ASN A 203 14.44 9.57 0.28
N PRO A 204 15.41 10.30 0.89
CA PRO A 204 15.10 11.35 1.84
C PRO A 204 14.81 12.71 1.18
N GLU A 205 15.05 12.84 -0.13
CA GLU A 205 15.05 14.14 -0.83
C GLU A 205 13.70 14.49 -1.48
N SER A 206 12.69 13.61 -1.45
CA SER A 206 11.36 13.86 -2.04
C SER A 206 11.40 14.44 -3.47
N THR A 207 12.33 13.96 -4.31
CA THR A 207 12.58 14.49 -5.66
C THR A 207 11.67 13.92 -6.75
N LEU A 208 10.77 13.01 -6.38
CA LEU A 208 9.88 12.30 -7.29
C LEU A 208 8.91 13.26 -8.00
N LYS A 209 8.62 13.02 -9.29
CA LYS A 209 7.75 13.85 -10.13
C LYS A 209 6.75 13.01 -10.94
N ASN A 210 5.70 13.65 -11.46
CA ASN A 210 4.78 13.03 -12.42
C ASN A 210 5.54 12.41 -13.59
N GLY A 211 5.18 11.18 -13.96
CA GLY A 211 5.81 10.41 -15.02
C GLY A 211 7.12 9.71 -14.63
N ASP A 212 7.67 9.94 -13.43
CA ASP A 212 8.83 9.16 -12.98
C ASP A 212 8.47 7.68 -12.89
N ALA A 213 9.34 6.83 -13.44
CA ALA A 213 9.13 5.39 -13.48
C ALA A 213 9.31 4.74 -12.10
N LEU A 214 8.39 3.84 -11.78
CA LEU A 214 8.26 3.16 -10.50
C LEU A 214 8.12 1.65 -10.69
N PHE A 215 8.41 0.92 -9.62
CA PHE A 215 8.06 -0.48 -9.46
C PHE A 215 7.72 -0.76 -8.00
N VAL A 216 6.94 -1.82 -7.75
CA VAL A 216 6.54 -2.25 -6.41
C VAL A 216 6.97 -3.68 -6.16
N ILE A 217 7.37 -3.96 -4.93
CA ILE A 217 7.68 -5.32 -4.48
C ILE A 217 6.90 -5.61 -3.21
N GLY A 218 6.11 -6.69 -3.24
CA GLY A 218 5.12 -6.96 -2.21
C GLY A 218 4.49 -8.34 -2.26
N HIS A 219 3.49 -8.54 -1.42
CA HIS A 219 2.70 -9.76 -1.26
C HIS A 219 1.22 -9.50 -1.59
N PRO A 220 0.84 -9.30 -2.88
CA PRO A 220 -0.55 -9.10 -3.29
C PRO A 220 -1.43 -10.22 -2.77
N VAL A 221 -2.56 -9.90 -2.13
CA VAL A 221 -3.52 -10.82 -1.49
C VAL A 221 -2.89 -11.92 -0.61
N GLY A 222 -1.68 -11.67 -0.11
CA GLY A 222 -0.94 -12.66 0.66
C GLY A 222 -0.19 -13.70 -0.15
N LEU A 223 -0.05 -13.52 -1.47
CA LEU A 223 0.73 -14.37 -2.37
C LEU A 223 2.22 -14.38 -1.99
N PRO A 224 2.98 -15.37 -2.51
CA PRO A 224 4.43 -15.30 -2.48
C PRO A 224 4.89 -14.03 -3.19
N LEU A 225 6.03 -13.49 -2.80
CA LEU A 225 6.53 -12.20 -3.27
C LEU A 225 6.38 -12.03 -4.78
N LYS A 226 5.83 -10.88 -5.17
CA LYS A 226 5.73 -10.42 -6.56
C LYS A 226 6.51 -9.13 -6.75
N VAL A 227 7.04 -8.98 -7.96
CA VAL A 227 7.61 -7.72 -8.46
C VAL A 227 6.71 -7.26 -9.59
N ALA A 228 6.14 -6.06 -9.48
CA ALA A 228 5.45 -5.38 -10.57
C ALA A 228 6.27 -4.15 -10.98
N ASP A 229 6.67 -4.08 -12.24
CA ASP A 229 7.45 -2.97 -12.80
C ASP A 229 6.54 -2.09 -13.69
N ASP A 230 7.12 -1.31 -14.61
CA ASP A 230 6.40 -0.56 -15.65
C ASP A 230 5.26 0.36 -15.15
N ALA A 231 5.41 0.85 -13.92
CA ALA A 231 4.54 1.85 -13.36
C ALA A 231 5.18 3.23 -13.46
N SER A 232 4.38 4.27 -13.26
CA SER A 232 4.82 5.65 -13.14
C SER A 232 3.96 6.44 -12.18
N VAL A 233 4.48 7.57 -11.72
CA VAL A 233 3.72 8.54 -10.93
C VAL A 233 2.65 9.17 -11.82
N ARG A 234 1.38 9.00 -11.45
CA ARG A 234 0.24 9.63 -12.13
C ARG A 234 0.02 11.05 -11.62
N ASP A 235 0.02 11.21 -10.30
CA ASP A 235 -0.14 12.49 -9.62
C ASP A 235 0.73 12.51 -8.37
N ILE A 236 1.73 13.38 -8.35
CA ILE A 236 2.67 13.55 -7.24
C ILE A 236 1.97 14.12 -6.00
N GLY A 237 0.79 14.72 -6.14
CA GLY A 237 0.02 15.25 -5.02
C GLY A 237 0.79 16.35 -4.30
N ASP A 238 1.01 17.48 -4.97
CA ASP A 238 1.69 18.64 -4.36
C ASP A 238 0.99 19.06 -3.07
N GLY A 239 1.77 19.24 -2.00
CA GLY A 239 1.24 19.53 -0.65
C GLY A 239 0.59 18.35 0.08
N LYS A 240 0.39 17.20 -0.58
CA LYS A 240 -0.15 15.97 0.03
C LYS A 240 0.95 15.07 0.57
N THR A 241 0.59 14.24 1.55
CA THR A 241 1.50 13.24 2.17
C THR A 241 1.58 11.93 1.38
N TYR A 242 0.88 11.83 0.26
CA TYR A 242 0.88 10.68 -0.65
C TYR A 242 0.95 11.13 -2.11
N PHE A 243 1.27 10.20 -2.99
CA PHE A 243 1.13 10.35 -4.44
C PHE A 243 0.30 9.18 -5.01
N LEU A 244 -0.15 9.32 -6.25
CA LEU A 244 -0.88 8.30 -7.00
C LEU A 244 0.01 7.70 -8.10
N ALA A 245 -0.08 6.38 -8.29
CA ALA A 245 0.63 5.64 -9.34
C ALA A 245 -0.26 4.54 -9.95
N ASN A 246 0.13 4.01 -11.10
CA ASN A 246 -0.54 2.88 -11.77
C ASN A 246 0.14 1.54 -11.43
N LEU A 247 0.22 1.20 -10.14
CA LEU A 247 0.93 0.00 -9.69
C LEU A 247 0.02 -1.23 -9.75
N ASP A 248 0.44 -2.29 -10.47
CA ASP A 248 -0.28 -3.56 -10.53
C ASP A 248 -0.28 -4.30 -9.18
N THR A 249 -1.33 -4.09 -8.40
CA THR A 249 -1.35 -4.48 -7.00
C THR A 249 -2.74 -4.92 -6.56
N TYR A 250 -2.81 -5.70 -5.48
CA TYR A 250 -4.05 -5.99 -4.76
C TYR A 250 -4.01 -5.57 -3.29
N GLY A 251 -5.17 -5.59 -2.62
CA GLY A 251 -5.24 -5.73 -1.16
C GLY A 251 -4.21 -6.76 -0.65
N GLY A 252 -3.57 -6.53 0.50
CA GLY A 252 -2.43 -7.34 0.96
C GLY A 252 -1.04 -6.87 0.48
N ASN A 253 -0.94 -6.14 -0.65
CA ASN A 253 0.28 -5.36 -0.93
C ASN A 253 0.47 -4.19 0.04
N SER A 254 -0.44 -3.97 0.99
CA SER A 254 -0.35 -2.82 1.88
C SER A 254 0.92 -2.92 2.70
N GLY A 255 1.67 -1.82 2.74
CA GLY A 255 3.02 -1.77 3.32
C GLY A 255 4.15 -2.15 2.37
N SER A 256 3.85 -2.48 1.10
CA SER A 256 4.90 -2.73 0.09
C SER A 256 5.70 -1.47 -0.18
N ALA A 257 7.00 -1.64 -0.40
CA ALA A 257 7.85 -0.55 -0.85
C ALA A 257 7.60 -0.28 -2.33
N VAL A 258 7.41 1.01 -2.64
CA VAL A 258 7.36 1.53 -4.00
C VAL A 258 8.70 2.21 -4.27
N PHE A 259 9.38 1.73 -5.29
CA PHE A 259 10.74 2.10 -5.61
C PHE A 259 10.80 2.93 -6.89
N ASN A 260 11.73 3.87 -6.92
CA ASN A 260 12.11 4.58 -8.13
C ASN A 260 12.92 3.66 -9.06
N ALA A 261 12.46 3.48 -10.28
CA ALA A 261 13.08 2.57 -11.24
C ALA A 261 14.52 2.97 -11.61
N LYS A 262 14.87 4.27 -11.53
CA LYS A 262 16.20 4.81 -11.84
C LYS A 262 17.16 4.71 -10.66
N THR A 263 16.70 4.98 -9.44
CA THR A 263 17.58 5.08 -8.26
C THR A 263 17.57 3.84 -7.38
N ASN A 264 16.59 2.95 -7.53
CA ASN A 264 16.33 1.81 -6.65
C ASN A 264 16.11 2.17 -5.18
N LYS A 265 15.77 3.43 -4.89
CA LYS A 265 15.39 3.89 -3.56
C LYS A 265 13.88 3.82 -3.39
N ILE A 266 13.44 3.56 -2.16
CA ILE A 266 12.04 3.60 -1.79
C ILE A 266 11.57 5.06 -1.78
N GLU A 267 10.52 5.35 -2.54
CA GLU A 267 9.87 6.66 -2.61
C GLU A 267 8.61 6.74 -1.74
N GLY A 268 8.06 5.58 -1.36
CA GLY A 268 6.94 5.53 -0.45
C GLY A 268 6.43 4.12 -0.13
N ILE A 269 5.33 4.10 0.60
CA ILE A 269 4.67 2.91 1.13
C ILE A 269 3.30 2.82 0.48
N LEU A 270 3.01 1.72 -0.20
CA LEU A 270 1.71 1.50 -0.82
C LEU A 270 0.64 1.21 0.24
N VAL A 271 -0.45 1.97 0.24
CA VAL A 271 -1.45 1.95 1.34
C VAL A 271 -2.89 1.73 0.90
N ARG A 272 -3.25 2.05 -0.36
CA ARG A 272 -4.64 1.95 -0.88
C ARG A 272 -4.69 2.00 -2.40
N GLY A 273 -5.85 1.70 -2.98
CA GLY A 273 -6.18 1.82 -4.40
C GLY A 273 -7.68 1.58 -4.69
N ASP A 274 -7.98 1.00 -5.86
CA ASP A 274 -9.34 0.70 -6.38
C ASP A 274 -9.80 -0.75 -6.20
N GLN A 275 -11.01 -1.15 -6.61
CA GLN A 275 -11.48 -2.53 -6.45
C GLN A 275 -10.59 -3.61 -7.13
N ASP A 276 -10.16 -4.64 -6.37
CA ASP A 276 -9.27 -5.75 -6.80
C ASP A 276 -9.86 -6.65 -7.88
N PHE A 277 -11.10 -7.10 -7.65
CA PHE A 277 -11.71 -8.16 -8.42
C PHE A 277 -13.12 -7.81 -8.82
N ARG A 278 -13.58 -8.41 -9.92
CA ARG A 278 -14.96 -8.31 -10.41
C ARG A 278 -15.48 -9.69 -10.79
N ALA A 279 -16.80 -9.80 -10.90
CA ALA A 279 -17.42 -11.00 -11.45
C ALA A 279 -17.03 -11.18 -12.92
N GLY A 280 -16.72 -12.42 -13.30
CA GLY A 280 -16.41 -12.85 -14.65
C GLY A 280 -17.05 -14.22 -14.95
N GLY A 281 -16.70 -14.80 -16.10
CA GLY A 281 -17.28 -16.06 -16.57
C GLY A 281 -18.69 -15.91 -17.14
N THR A 282 -19.46 -17.01 -17.14
CA THR A 282 -20.89 -17.02 -17.56
C THR A 282 -21.80 -17.28 -16.37
N GLU A 283 -23.11 -17.11 -16.51
CA GLU A 283 -24.06 -17.43 -15.44
C GLU A 283 -23.98 -18.89 -14.98
N GLU A 284 -23.71 -19.83 -15.91
CA GLU A 284 -23.58 -21.26 -15.62
C GLU A 284 -22.20 -21.64 -15.05
N LYS A 285 -21.19 -20.79 -15.28
CA LYS A 285 -19.81 -20.99 -14.82
C LYS A 285 -19.24 -19.65 -14.34
N PRO A 286 -19.76 -19.11 -13.22
CA PRO A 286 -19.26 -17.86 -12.70
C PRO A 286 -17.83 -18.04 -12.21
N CYS A 287 -17.03 -17.01 -12.38
CA CYS A 287 -15.70 -16.95 -11.79
C CYS A 287 -15.39 -15.51 -11.38
N VAL A 288 -14.27 -15.33 -10.68
CA VAL A 288 -13.77 -14.03 -10.26
C VAL A 288 -12.49 -13.72 -11.05
N GLU A 289 -12.40 -12.53 -11.61
CA GLU A 289 -11.22 -12.08 -12.34
C GLU A 289 -10.70 -10.76 -11.79
N SER A 290 -9.42 -10.48 -12.04
CA SER A 290 -8.81 -9.17 -11.83
C SER A 290 -9.68 -8.08 -12.43
N ASN A 291 -9.96 -7.05 -11.65
CA ASN A 291 -10.41 -5.81 -12.24
C ASN A 291 -9.23 -5.19 -13.00
N ARG A 292 -9.50 -4.70 -14.21
CA ARG A 292 -8.50 -4.18 -15.15
C ARG A 292 -8.98 -2.88 -15.74
N VAL A 293 -8.14 -1.86 -15.71
CA VAL A 293 -8.38 -0.53 -16.29
C VAL A 293 -7.25 -0.14 -17.23
N ALA A 294 -7.45 0.91 -18.03
CA ALA A 294 -6.36 1.52 -18.79
C ALA A 294 -5.27 2.03 -17.84
N ALA A 295 -4.04 2.19 -18.33
CA ALA A 295 -2.89 2.62 -17.53
C ALA A 295 -3.12 3.95 -16.78
N ASP A 296 -3.89 4.86 -17.38
CA ASP A 296 -4.30 6.16 -16.83
C ASP A 296 -5.74 6.18 -16.28
N GLY A 297 -6.44 5.03 -16.32
CA GLY A 297 -7.79 4.86 -15.81
C GLY A 297 -7.85 4.62 -14.29
N GLY A 298 -9.06 4.55 -13.73
CA GLY A 298 -9.26 4.36 -12.28
C GLY A 298 -8.74 5.51 -11.41
N GLY A 299 -8.84 5.35 -10.09
CA GLY A 299 -8.39 6.27 -9.04
C GLY A 299 -6.89 6.23 -8.75
N GLY A 300 -6.18 5.18 -9.16
CA GLY A 300 -4.74 5.06 -8.90
C GLY A 300 -4.43 4.46 -7.53
N GLU A 301 -3.21 3.97 -7.40
CA GLU A 301 -2.67 3.44 -6.15
C GLU A 301 -2.08 4.55 -5.30
N GLY A 302 -2.62 4.73 -4.10
CA GLY A 302 -2.15 5.69 -3.12
C GLY A 302 -0.92 5.19 -2.38
N VAL A 303 0.16 5.96 -2.47
CA VAL A 303 1.46 5.68 -1.88
C VAL A 303 1.83 6.78 -0.90
N THR A 304 1.89 6.48 0.40
CA THR A 304 2.37 7.42 1.41
C THR A 304 3.85 7.74 1.16
N LYS A 305 4.17 9.02 1.00
CA LYS A 305 5.54 9.52 0.75
C LYS A 305 6.43 9.25 1.96
N ILE A 306 7.72 9.05 1.71
CA ILE A 306 8.73 9.11 2.77
C ILE A 306 8.73 10.51 3.38
N ASN A 307 8.37 10.61 4.66
CA ASN A 307 8.19 11.87 5.38
C ASN A 307 9.19 12.01 6.54
N GLN A 308 9.21 13.17 7.21
CA GLN A 308 10.15 13.45 8.28
C GLN A 308 9.98 12.55 9.51
N ASP A 309 8.77 12.09 9.81
CA ASP A 309 8.52 11.16 10.91
C ASP A 309 9.21 9.80 10.65
N ILE A 310 9.16 9.32 9.40
CA ILE A 310 9.88 8.12 8.96
C ILE A 310 11.39 8.37 9.05
N LEU A 311 11.89 9.46 8.45
CA LEU A 311 13.32 9.78 8.41
C LEU A 311 13.94 9.96 9.80
N ALA A 312 13.18 10.55 10.75
CA ALA A 312 13.60 10.73 12.13
C ALA A 312 13.85 9.39 12.83
N VAL A 313 12.96 8.40 12.66
CA VAL A 313 13.15 7.06 13.22
C VAL A 313 14.33 6.34 12.56
N LEU A 314 14.52 6.53 11.25
CA LEU A 314 15.64 5.94 10.51
C LEU A 314 16.98 6.66 10.76
N THR A 315 16.98 7.76 11.52
CA THR A 315 18.16 8.61 11.76
C THR A 315 18.82 9.14 10.48
N ILE A 316 18.03 9.31 9.42
CA ILE A 316 18.48 9.83 8.13
C ILE A 316 18.18 11.32 8.09
N LYS A 317 19.20 12.16 7.89
CA LYS A 317 18.99 13.59 7.63
C LYS A 317 18.52 13.77 6.18
N SER A 318 17.42 14.49 5.98
CA SER A 318 17.08 14.98 4.64
C SER A 318 18.06 16.08 4.23
N GLY A 319 18.52 16.05 2.98
CA GLY A 319 19.41 17.06 2.39
C GLY A 319 18.70 18.39 2.09
N HIS A 320 17.44 18.53 2.48
CA HIS A 320 16.73 19.80 2.49
C HIS A 320 17.29 20.70 3.59
N THR A 321 18.39 21.38 3.30
CA THR A 321 18.51 22.76 3.79
C THR A 321 17.29 23.48 3.25
N ALA A 322 16.31 23.77 4.10
CA ALA A 322 15.33 24.80 3.81
C ALA A 322 16.15 26.01 3.32
N ALA A 323 15.98 26.39 2.06
CA ALA A 323 16.47 27.69 1.63
C ALA A 323 15.90 28.68 2.67
N PRO A 324 16.73 29.54 3.29
CA PRO A 324 16.17 30.58 4.14
C PRO A 324 15.11 31.29 3.30
N ALA A 325 13.92 31.47 3.88
CA ALA A 325 12.87 32.25 3.25
C ALA A 325 13.53 33.47 2.64
N ALA A 326 13.48 33.58 1.30
CA ALA A 326 14.08 34.70 0.62
C ALA A 326 13.56 35.95 1.32
N ALA A 327 14.48 36.75 1.88
CA ALA A 327 14.12 38.02 2.47
C ALA A 327 13.24 38.75 1.46
N VAL A 328 12.08 39.20 1.91
CA VAL A 328 11.18 40.02 1.11
C VAL A 328 12.00 41.20 0.62
N ILE A 329 12.40 41.15 -0.65
CA ILE A 329 12.98 42.30 -1.31
C ILE A 329 11.78 43.20 -1.56
N GLU A 330 11.72 44.28 -0.80
CA GLU A 330 10.75 45.35 -1.00
C GLU A 330 10.85 45.79 -2.47
N GLU A 331 9.75 45.60 -3.20
CA GLU A 331 9.67 45.91 -4.62
C GLU A 331 9.87 47.42 -4.79
N ALA A 332 10.92 47.82 -5.50
CA ALA A 332 11.14 49.22 -5.83
C ALA A 332 9.93 49.74 -6.64
N PRO A 333 9.44 50.97 -6.37
CA PRO A 333 8.24 51.47 -7.02
C PRO A 333 8.41 51.49 -8.54
N ALA A 334 7.38 50.97 -9.23
CA ALA A 334 7.33 50.89 -10.68
C ALA A 334 7.67 52.24 -11.31
N ARG A 335 8.64 52.23 -12.24
CA ARG A 335 8.92 53.38 -13.09
C ARG A 335 7.75 53.58 -14.05
N ASP A 336 7.26 54.80 -14.07
CA ASP A 336 6.29 55.39 -14.98
C ASP A 336 6.18 54.68 -16.34
N THR A 337 5.07 53.95 -16.55
CA THR A 337 4.75 53.21 -17.77
C THR A 337 3.94 54.03 -18.78
N ALA A 338 3.77 55.34 -18.56
CA ALA A 338 3.10 56.24 -19.49
C ALA A 338 3.61 56.23 -20.95
N PRO A 339 4.87 55.86 -21.30
CA PRO A 339 5.31 55.85 -22.70
C PRO A 339 5.07 54.52 -23.46
N ILE A 340 4.57 53.46 -22.82
CA ILE A 340 4.41 52.13 -23.46
C ILE A 340 3.02 51.92 -24.06
N LEU A 341 2.01 52.68 -23.61
CA LEU A 341 0.62 52.53 -24.06
C LEU A 341 0.29 53.29 -25.35
N ASP A 342 1.18 54.16 -25.85
CA ASP A 342 0.97 54.90 -27.11
C ASP A 342 1.39 54.09 -28.36
N ARG A 343 1.87 52.85 -28.18
CA ARG A 343 2.43 52.02 -29.25
C ARG A 343 1.52 50.90 -29.76
N PHE A 344 0.36 50.68 -29.14
CA PHE A 344 -0.57 49.61 -29.52
C PHE A 344 -2.02 50.11 -29.58
N GLY A 345 -2.26 51.19 -30.34
CA GLY A 345 -3.57 51.85 -30.52
C GLY A 345 -4.76 50.90 -30.70
N LEU A 346 -5.35 50.50 -29.59
CA LEU A 346 -6.55 49.69 -29.47
C LEU A 346 -7.40 50.34 -28.38
N GLU A 347 -8.26 51.26 -28.81
CA GLU A 347 -9.41 51.69 -28.02
C GLU A 347 -10.43 50.54 -28.03
N PHE A 348 -10.81 50.05 -26.85
CA PHE A 348 -12.02 49.27 -26.67
C PHE A 348 -13.00 50.13 -25.87
N GLU A 349 -14.15 50.43 -26.48
CA GLU A 349 -15.37 50.92 -25.81
C GLU A 349 -15.95 49.88 -24.85
#